data_AF-D2QLF1-F1
#
_entry.id   AF-D2QLF1-F1
#
_cell.length_a   1.000
_cell.length_b   1.000
_cell.length_c   1.000
_cell.angle_alpha   90.00
_cell.angle_beta   90.00
_cell.angle_gamma   90.00
#
_symmetry.space_group_name_H-M   'P 1'
#
loop_
_entity.id
_entity.type
_entity.pdbx_description
1 polymer ?
#
loop_
_entity_poly.entity_id
_entity_poly.type
_entity_poly.pdbx_seq_one_letter_code
_entity_poly.pdbx_strand_id
1 'polypeptide(L)'
;MAQLSIYGKPITSFFQLLGDNENDISYSIGWALSQSPSFLRSFIQAVTGKLYDLQNLAIHLQAYQRTKGFTDFELILPGEFHLIIEAKKGWTYPTYDQLYKYATREDFVKSKATVKKLIVFTDCSRDYNNAFFTNREVSGYEVTVFSYSEIYQLVQWSQADGSNTEKRLLIDLRTYLETLITMQDKTSNLVWVVSLGEGHASFSSLNFRQIVEQKKLYFHPIGGSYRKEPPNYIAFRFDGKLQAVHHVDSFEVFKNPSQIDPSFDDTELECPYFVYRLGRPIPSTPIPNGHKIVMANRVECMLDTLLTSSTISDALDLTKERLQSLAES
;
A
#
# COMPACT_ATOMS: atom_id res chain seq x y z
N MET A 1 -34.28 2.65 13.58
CA MET A 1 -33.48 1.90 12.60
C MET A 1 -32.86 0.71 13.31
N ALA A 2 -32.77 -0.45 12.65
CA ALA A 2 -32.07 -1.61 13.21
C ALA A 2 -30.56 -1.37 13.15
N GLN A 3 -29.83 -1.78 14.19
CA GLN A 3 -28.36 -1.77 14.20
C GLN A 3 -27.85 -3.11 13.66
N LEU A 4 -27.05 -3.06 12.59
CA LEU A 4 -26.40 -4.23 12.01
C LEU A 4 -24.91 -4.22 12.35
N SER A 5 -24.40 -5.32 12.89
CA SER A 5 -22.98 -5.45 13.24
C SER A 5 -22.49 -6.88 13.03
N ILE A 6 -21.22 -7.02 12.66
CA ILE A 6 -20.49 -8.30 12.61
C ILE A 6 -19.37 -8.22 13.65
N TYR A 7 -19.32 -9.18 14.57
CA TYR A 7 -18.35 -9.23 15.68
C TYR A 7 -18.26 -7.89 16.47
N GLY A 8 -19.40 -7.24 16.70
CA GLY A 8 -19.47 -5.96 17.43
C GLY A 8 -19.06 -4.72 16.63
N LYS A 9 -18.62 -4.87 15.36
CA LYS A 9 -18.33 -3.74 14.48
C LYS A 9 -19.57 -3.35 13.68
N PRO A 10 -19.99 -2.07 13.70
CA PRO A 10 -21.13 -1.62 12.90
C PRO A 10 -20.83 -1.76 11.40
N ILE A 11 -21.82 -2.23 10.65
CA ILE A 11 -21.75 -2.30 9.18
C ILE A 11 -22.23 -0.97 8.61
N THR A 12 -21.35 -0.32 7.84
CA THR A 12 -21.58 0.96 7.17
C THR A 12 -21.70 0.82 5.65
N SER A 13 -21.38 -0.35 5.09
CA SER A 13 -21.54 -0.66 3.67
C SER A 13 -22.03 -2.10 3.45
N PHE A 14 -22.88 -2.31 2.44
CA PHE A 14 -23.32 -3.63 2.02
C PHE A 14 -22.15 -4.58 1.70
N PHE A 15 -21.07 -4.06 1.11
CA PHE A 15 -19.91 -4.88 0.72
C PHE A 15 -19.14 -5.46 1.91
N GLN A 16 -19.26 -4.87 3.10
CA GLN A 16 -18.65 -5.42 4.32
C GLN A 16 -19.27 -6.77 4.75
N LEU A 17 -20.43 -7.13 4.20
CA LEU A 17 -21.02 -8.44 4.42
C LEU A 17 -20.23 -9.56 3.74
N LEU A 18 -19.42 -9.26 2.71
CA LEU A 18 -18.57 -10.24 2.05
C LEU A 18 -17.31 -10.54 2.86
N GLY A 19 -16.67 -9.50 3.40
CA GLY A 19 -15.42 -9.60 4.15
C GLY A 19 -14.41 -8.54 3.69
N ASP A 20 -13.16 -8.69 4.11
CA ASP A 20 -12.05 -7.77 3.81
C ASP A 20 -10.80 -8.48 3.25
N ASN A 21 -10.93 -9.74 2.82
CA ASN A 21 -9.84 -10.46 2.16
C ASN A 21 -9.74 -10.09 0.67
N GLU A 22 -8.62 -10.41 0.03
CA GLU A 22 -8.34 -10.08 -1.39
C GLU A 22 -9.48 -10.47 -2.35
N ASN A 23 -10.07 -11.66 -2.15
CA ASN A 23 -11.21 -12.14 -2.93
C ASN A 23 -12.46 -11.28 -2.73
N ASP A 24 -12.75 -10.86 -1.49
CA ASP A 24 -13.95 -10.09 -1.14
C ASP A 24 -13.90 -8.70 -1.80
N ILE A 25 -12.70 -8.10 -1.83
CA ILE A 25 -12.44 -6.83 -2.51
C ILE A 25 -12.65 -6.98 -4.01
N SER A 26 -12.09 -8.04 -4.60
CA SER A 26 -12.21 -8.34 -6.03
C SER A 26 -13.66 -8.55 -6.46
N TYR A 27 -14.44 -9.29 -5.66
CA TYR A 27 -15.87 -9.47 -5.88
C TYR A 27 -16.65 -8.17 -5.76
N SER A 28 -16.33 -7.35 -4.77
CA SER A 28 -16.98 -6.06 -4.55
C SER A 28 -16.77 -5.12 -5.75
N ILE A 29 -15.53 -5.03 -6.24
CA ILE A 29 -15.18 -4.22 -7.42
C ILE A 29 -15.85 -4.79 -8.68
N GLY A 30 -15.72 -6.09 -8.93
CA GLY A 30 -16.32 -6.72 -10.12
C GLY A 30 -17.84 -6.62 -10.17
N TRP A 31 -18.52 -6.75 -9.03
CA TRP A 31 -19.96 -6.50 -8.93
C TRP A 31 -20.31 -5.04 -9.22
N ALA A 32 -19.57 -4.08 -8.65
CA ALA A 32 -19.84 -2.68 -8.93
C ALA A 32 -19.60 -2.32 -10.40
N LEU A 33 -18.56 -2.88 -11.03
CA LEU A 33 -18.31 -2.76 -12.47
C LEU A 33 -19.49 -3.32 -13.29
N SER A 34 -20.09 -4.44 -12.87
CA SER A 34 -21.23 -5.03 -13.60
C SER A 34 -22.52 -4.23 -13.46
N GLN A 35 -22.68 -3.49 -12.37
CA GLN A 35 -23.91 -2.76 -12.04
C GLN A 35 -23.83 -1.26 -12.33
N SER A 36 -22.64 -0.70 -12.59
CA SER A 36 -22.45 0.72 -12.89
C SER A 36 -21.75 0.95 -14.23
N PRO A 37 -22.52 1.23 -15.30
CA PRO A 37 -21.97 1.61 -16.59
C PRO A 37 -21.03 2.82 -16.52
N SER A 38 -21.33 3.82 -15.68
CA SER A 38 -20.47 5.00 -15.50
C SER A 38 -19.10 4.63 -14.92
N PHE A 39 -19.08 3.77 -13.90
CA PHE A 39 -17.84 3.26 -13.31
C PHE A 39 -17.08 2.35 -14.27
N LEU A 40 -17.77 1.42 -14.93
CA LEU A 40 -17.16 0.53 -15.92
C LEU A 40 -16.47 1.32 -17.06
N ARG A 41 -17.13 2.34 -17.61
CA ARG A 41 -16.54 3.20 -18.66
C ARG A 41 -15.28 3.91 -18.17
N SER A 42 -15.35 4.51 -16.97
CA SER A 42 -14.23 5.24 -16.37
C SER A 42 -13.05 4.30 -16.10
N PHE A 43 -13.33 3.11 -15.57
CA PHE A 43 -12.33 2.08 -15.30
C PHE A 43 -11.65 1.58 -16.58
N ILE A 44 -12.42 1.21 -17.60
CA ILE A 44 -11.87 0.74 -18.88
C ILE A 44 -11.02 1.83 -19.53
N GLN A 45 -11.47 3.08 -19.53
CA GLN A 45 -10.69 4.20 -20.07
C GLN A 45 -9.37 4.36 -19.31
N ALA A 46 -9.38 4.25 -17.98
CA ALA A 46 -8.17 4.38 -17.17
C ALA A 46 -7.14 3.28 -17.46
N VAL A 47 -7.56 2.03 -17.66
CA VAL A 47 -6.64 0.89 -17.82
C VAL A 47 -6.19 0.63 -19.27
N THR A 48 -7.01 1.03 -20.24
CA THR A 48 -6.72 0.84 -21.68
C THR A 48 -6.28 2.12 -22.40
N GLY A 49 -6.56 3.29 -21.83
CA GLY A 49 -6.38 4.58 -22.49
C GLY A 49 -7.41 4.89 -23.59
N LYS A 50 -8.45 4.04 -23.76
CA LYS A 50 -9.43 4.16 -24.84
C LYS A 50 -10.86 4.04 -24.33
N LEU A 51 -11.78 4.66 -25.06
CA LEU A 51 -13.22 4.46 -24.89
C LEU A 51 -13.68 3.36 -25.84
N TYR A 52 -14.58 2.51 -25.36
CA TYR A 52 -15.17 1.40 -26.10
C TYR A 52 -16.68 1.45 -26.02
N ASP A 53 -17.35 0.84 -26.99
CA ASP A 53 -18.73 0.39 -26.79
C ASP A 53 -18.70 -0.91 -25.99
N LEU A 54 -19.23 -0.86 -24.76
CA LEU A 54 -19.11 -1.94 -23.79
C LEU A 54 -20.26 -2.95 -23.88
N GLN A 55 -21.01 -2.93 -24.97
CA GLN A 55 -22.01 -3.96 -25.28
C GLN A 55 -21.33 -5.34 -25.36
N ASN A 56 -21.93 -6.34 -24.69
CA ASN A 56 -21.43 -7.71 -24.61
C ASN A 56 -20.10 -7.89 -23.85
N LEU A 57 -19.69 -6.90 -23.06
CA LEU A 57 -18.60 -7.09 -22.12
C LEU A 57 -18.96 -8.18 -21.10
N ALA A 58 -18.06 -9.14 -20.92
CA ALA A 58 -18.17 -10.18 -19.91
C ALA A 58 -17.23 -9.87 -18.74
N ILE A 59 -17.75 -10.04 -17.52
CA ILE A 59 -16.98 -9.96 -16.28
C ILE A 59 -16.97 -11.35 -15.66
N HIS A 60 -15.78 -11.93 -15.50
CA HIS A 60 -15.59 -13.24 -14.89
C HIS A 60 -14.85 -13.10 -13.56
N LEU A 61 -15.54 -13.34 -12.45
CA LEU A 61 -14.92 -13.44 -11.13
C LEU A 61 -14.34 -14.86 -10.95
N GLN A 62 -13.12 -14.98 -10.41
CA GLN A 62 -12.47 -16.28 -10.18
C GLN A 62 -12.41 -17.21 -11.38
N ALA A 63 -11.94 -16.71 -12.53
CA ALA A 63 -11.78 -17.55 -13.71
C ALA A 63 -10.70 -18.63 -13.48
N TYR A 64 -11.15 -19.89 -13.51
CA TYR A 64 -10.32 -21.06 -13.25
C TYR A 64 -9.81 -21.70 -14.53
N GLN A 65 -8.50 -21.97 -14.59
CA GLN A 65 -7.95 -22.92 -15.55
C GLN A 65 -7.21 -24.05 -14.82
N ARG A 66 -7.56 -25.30 -15.17
CA ARG A 66 -7.19 -26.56 -14.49
C ARG A 66 -5.69 -26.74 -14.19
N THR A 67 -4.81 -26.01 -14.88
CA THR A 67 -3.35 -26.08 -14.76
C THR A 67 -2.68 -24.74 -14.40
N LYS A 68 -3.40 -23.62 -14.34
CA LYS A 68 -2.83 -22.26 -14.21
C LYS A 68 -3.47 -21.41 -13.10
N GLY A 69 -4.23 -22.04 -12.19
CA GLY A 69 -4.79 -21.40 -11.00
C GLY A 69 -6.09 -20.62 -11.27
N PHE A 70 -6.47 -19.77 -10.31
CA PHE A 70 -7.58 -18.83 -10.39
C PHE A 70 -7.02 -17.42 -10.58
N THR A 71 -7.65 -16.60 -11.41
CA THR A 71 -7.44 -15.14 -11.44
C THR A 71 -8.48 -14.47 -10.58
N ASP A 72 -8.22 -13.28 -10.02
CA ASP A 72 -9.23 -12.62 -9.17
C ASP A 72 -10.46 -12.21 -9.99
N PHE A 73 -10.26 -11.51 -11.11
CA PHE A 73 -11.30 -11.38 -12.14
C PHE A 73 -10.76 -10.97 -13.52
N GLU A 74 -11.55 -11.24 -14.56
CA GLU A 74 -11.24 -10.93 -15.95
C GLU A 74 -12.35 -10.11 -16.61
N LEU A 75 -11.95 -9.17 -17.47
CA LEU A 75 -12.85 -8.38 -18.31
C LEU A 75 -12.57 -8.69 -19.77
N ILE A 76 -13.60 -9.16 -20.47
CA ILE A 76 -13.47 -9.61 -21.87
C ILE A 76 -14.49 -8.87 -22.71
N LEU A 77 -13.99 -8.10 -23.68
CA LEU A 77 -14.80 -7.54 -24.75
C LEU A 77 -14.31 -8.17 -26.07
N PRO A 78 -15.09 -9.09 -26.67
CA PRO A 78 -14.64 -9.86 -27.84
C PRO A 78 -14.10 -8.99 -28.98
N GLY A 79 -12.89 -9.29 -29.46
CA GLY A 79 -12.20 -8.54 -30.51
C GLY A 79 -11.52 -7.26 -30.02
N GLU A 80 -11.97 -6.67 -28.92
CA GLU A 80 -11.45 -5.39 -28.41
C GLU A 80 -10.38 -5.60 -27.34
N PHE A 81 -10.73 -6.18 -26.18
CA PHE A 81 -9.79 -6.38 -25.09
C PHE A 81 -10.01 -7.66 -24.28
N HIS A 82 -8.92 -8.16 -23.70
CA HIS A 82 -8.92 -9.18 -22.66
C HIS A 82 -8.00 -8.70 -21.54
N LEU A 83 -8.60 -8.36 -20.39
CA LEU A 83 -7.88 -7.85 -19.23
C LEU A 83 -7.96 -8.88 -18.12
N ILE A 84 -6.81 -9.22 -17.53
CA ILE A 84 -6.74 -10.08 -16.35
C ILE A 84 -6.33 -9.20 -15.17
N ILE A 85 -7.11 -9.22 -14.10
CA ILE A 85 -6.88 -8.44 -12.90
C ILE A 85 -6.48 -9.39 -11.75
N GLU A 86 -5.39 -9.06 -11.06
CA GLU A 86 -4.94 -9.69 -9.81
C GLU A 86 -4.92 -8.62 -8.71
N ALA A 87 -5.63 -8.86 -7.62
CA ALA A 87 -5.66 -8.04 -6.43
C ALA A 87 -4.66 -8.56 -5.38
N LYS A 88 -4.02 -7.63 -4.69
CA LYS A 88 -3.15 -7.90 -3.54
C LYS A 88 -3.52 -6.97 -2.39
N LYS A 89 -3.50 -7.48 -1.17
CA LYS A 89 -3.62 -6.71 0.07
C LYS A 89 -2.22 -6.50 0.67
N GLY A 90 -2.06 -5.39 1.37
CA GLY A 90 -0.78 -4.91 1.88
C GLY A 90 0.16 -4.43 0.79
N TRP A 91 1.38 -4.07 1.19
CA TRP A 91 2.40 -3.57 0.27
C TRP A 91 3.14 -4.72 -0.42
N THR A 92 2.37 -5.57 -1.09
CA THR A 92 2.86 -6.75 -1.80
C THR A 92 2.45 -6.71 -3.27
N TYR A 93 3.22 -7.42 -4.09
CA TYR A 93 2.97 -7.59 -5.51
C TYR A 93 2.84 -9.08 -5.82
N PRO A 94 2.08 -9.44 -6.88
CA PRO A 94 2.13 -10.80 -7.40
C PRO A 94 3.54 -11.12 -7.89
N THR A 95 3.93 -12.38 -7.73
CA THR A 95 5.22 -12.85 -8.23
C THR A 95 5.22 -12.91 -9.75
N TYR A 96 6.41 -12.91 -10.36
CA TYR A 96 6.55 -13.13 -11.79
C TYR A 96 5.87 -14.44 -12.22
N ASP A 97 6.02 -15.51 -11.44
CA ASP A 97 5.41 -16.80 -11.74
C ASP A 97 3.88 -16.78 -11.72
N GLN A 98 3.27 -15.97 -10.83
CA GLN A 98 1.82 -15.75 -10.83
C GLN A 98 1.37 -15.07 -12.12
N LEU A 99 2.02 -13.95 -12.47
CA LEU A 99 1.70 -13.21 -13.69
C LEU A 99 1.98 -14.04 -14.96
N TYR A 100 3.05 -14.84 -14.98
CA TYR A 100 3.42 -15.69 -16.09
C TYR A 100 2.38 -16.79 -16.35
N LYS A 101 1.79 -17.35 -15.28
CA LYS A 101 0.67 -18.30 -15.43
C LYS A 101 -0.51 -17.66 -16.16
N TYR A 102 -0.84 -16.41 -15.84
CA TYR A 102 -1.94 -15.69 -16.50
C TYR A 102 -1.61 -15.31 -17.94
N ALA A 103 -0.43 -14.73 -18.15
CA ALA A 103 0.07 -14.32 -19.46
C ALA A 103 0.11 -15.47 -20.48
N THR A 104 0.26 -16.71 -20.01
CA THR A 104 0.36 -17.88 -20.88
C THR A 104 -0.94 -18.68 -20.97
N ARG A 105 -2.04 -18.25 -20.33
CA ARG A 105 -3.32 -18.97 -20.44
C ARG A 105 -3.77 -19.09 -21.89
N GLU A 106 -4.33 -20.24 -22.23
CA GLU A 106 -4.61 -20.58 -23.63
C GLU A 106 -5.67 -19.66 -24.24
N ASP A 107 -6.73 -19.38 -23.50
CA ASP A 107 -7.78 -18.43 -23.86
C ASP A 107 -7.26 -17.00 -23.99
N PHE A 108 -6.39 -16.56 -23.08
CA PHE A 108 -5.73 -15.25 -23.15
C PHE A 108 -4.81 -15.12 -24.37
N VAL A 109 -3.93 -16.09 -24.59
CA VAL A 109 -2.98 -16.10 -25.72
C VAL A 109 -3.73 -16.20 -27.05
N LYS A 110 -4.74 -17.08 -27.16
CA LYS A 110 -5.52 -17.27 -28.40
C LYS A 110 -6.62 -16.24 -28.61
N SER A 111 -6.92 -15.40 -27.61
CA SER A 111 -7.90 -14.33 -27.73
C SER A 111 -7.61 -13.44 -28.94
N LYS A 112 -8.65 -13.02 -29.66
CA LYS A 112 -8.53 -12.10 -30.79
C LYS A 112 -8.57 -10.62 -30.37
N ALA A 113 -8.57 -10.35 -29.06
CA ALA A 113 -8.55 -9.02 -28.51
C ALA A 113 -7.36 -8.19 -29.04
N THR A 114 -7.63 -6.95 -29.48
CA THR A 114 -6.57 -6.01 -29.88
C THR A 114 -5.73 -5.53 -28.70
N VAL A 115 -6.32 -5.46 -27.50
CA VAL A 115 -5.62 -5.10 -26.26
C VAL A 115 -5.64 -6.26 -25.28
N LYS A 116 -4.46 -6.70 -24.87
CA LYS A 116 -4.28 -7.74 -23.85
C LYS A 116 -3.36 -7.21 -22.77
N LYS A 117 -3.85 -7.15 -21.53
CA LYS A 117 -3.07 -6.61 -20.39
C LYS A 117 -3.31 -7.41 -19.13
N LEU A 118 -2.28 -7.44 -18.30
CA LEU A 118 -2.39 -7.82 -16.90
C LEU A 118 -2.49 -6.54 -16.05
N ILE A 119 -3.36 -6.54 -15.07
CA ILE A 119 -3.61 -5.41 -14.19
C ILE A 119 -3.45 -5.91 -12.75
N VAL A 120 -2.71 -5.17 -11.94
CA VAL A 120 -2.50 -5.49 -10.53
C VAL A 120 -3.14 -4.41 -9.67
N PHE A 121 -3.97 -4.80 -8.71
CA PHE A 121 -4.45 -3.90 -7.65
C PHE A 121 -3.63 -4.11 -6.37
N THR A 122 -3.29 -3.04 -5.68
CA THR A 122 -2.45 -3.08 -4.46
C THR A 122 -2.76 -1.92 -3.51
N ASP A 123 -2.39 -2.05 -2.24
CA ASP A 123 -2.43 -0.95 -1.27
C ASP A 123 -1.26 0.04 -1.45
N CYS A 124 -0.27 -0.29 -2.28
CA CYS A 124 0.87 0.58 -2.56
C CYS A 124 0.47 1.84 -3.32
N SER A 125 1.03 3.00 -2.94
CA SER A 125 0.82 4.25 -3.67
C SER A 125 1.37 4.18 -5.11
N ARG A 126 0.87 5.06 -5.99
CA ARG A 126 1.35 5.16 -7.37
C ARG A 126 2.87 5.37 -7.46
N ASP A 127 3.42 6.25 -6.63
CA ASP A 127 4.87 6.53 -6.65
C ASP A 127 5.69 5.33 -6.17
N TYR A 128 5.21 4.62 -5.15
CA TYR A 128 5.83 3.37 -4.71
C TYR A 128 5.75 2.31 -5.81
N ASN A 129 4.60 2.15 -6.45
CA ASN A 129 4.43 1.26 -7.59
C ASN A 129 5.44 1.58 -8.68
N ASN A 130 5.56 2.85 -9.10
CA ASN A 130 6.48 3.30 -10.14
C ASN A 130 7.94 2.96 -9.81
N ALA A 131 8.32 3.08 -8.54
CA ALA A 131 9.69 2.78 -8.09
C ALA A 131 9.99 1.28 -7.94
N PHE A 132 9.01 0.45 -7.52
CA PHE A 132 9.29 -0.92 -7.05
C PHE A 132 8.73 -2.04 -7.90
N PHE A 133 7.66 -1.80 -8.64
CA PHE A 133 7.12 -2.85 -9.49
C PHE A 133 7.92 -2.93 -10.80
N THR A 134 8.82 -3.92 -10.87
CA THR A 134 9.74 -4.12 -11.99
C THR A 134 9.18 -5.03 -13.08
N ASN A 135 8.19 -5.88 -12.77
CA ASN A 135 7.58 -6.83 -13.71
C ASN A 135 6.56 -6.16 -14.65
N ARG A 136 6.94 -5.05 -15.29
CA ARG A 136 6.06 -4.24 -16.18
C ARG A 136 5.68 -4.93 -17.47
N GLU A 137 6.35 -6.02 -17.82
CA GLU A 137 6.04 -6.84 -18.96
C GLU A 137 6.26 -8.31 -18.59
N VAL A 138 5.29 -9.16 -18.96
CA VAL A 138 5.38 -10.61 -18.75
C VAL A 138 4.90 -11.32 -20.02
N SER A 139 5.77 -12.15 -20.60
CA SER A 139 5.52 -12.86 -21.87
C SER A 139 5.04 -11.95 -23.02
N GLY A 140 5.58 -10.72 -23.09
CA GLY A 140 5.21 -9.73 -24.11
C GLY A 140 3.89 -8.98 -23.87
N TYR A 141 3.26 -9.17 -22.70
CA TYR A 141 2.06 -8.43 -22.29
C TYR A 141 2.40 -7.41 -21.21
N GLU A 142 1.88 -6.20 -21.38
CA GLU A 142 2.02 -5.12 -20.41
C GLU A 142 1.35 -5.48 -19.07
N VAL A 143 2.02 -5.13 -17.97
CA VAL A 143 1.50 -5.22 -16.62
C VAL A 143 1.38 -3.82 -16.00
N THR A 144 0.14 -3.38 -15.83
CA THR A 144 -0.16 -2.08 -15.21
C THR A 144 -0.55 -2.28 -13.74
N VAL A 145 -0.13 -1.37 -12.86
CA VAL A 145 -0.44 -1.44 -11.42
C VAL A 145 -1.30 -0.25 -11.03
N PHE A 146 -2.39 -0.51 -10.32
CA PHE A 146 -3.28 0.49 -9.75
C PHE A 146 -3.34 0.32 -8.23
N SER A 147 -3.26 1.43 -7.51
CA SER A 147 -3.55 1.46 -6.09
C SER A 147 -5.07 1.38 -5.82
N TYR A 148 -5.49 0.84 -4.69
CA TYR A 148 -6.91 0.93 -4.30
C TYR A 148 -7.38 2.39 -4.13
N SER A 149 -6.47 3.31 -3.78
CA SER A 149 -6.74 4.75 -3.76
C SER A 149 -7.09 5.30 -5.15
N GLU A 150 -6.44 4.82 -6.20
CA GLU A 150 -6.81 5.18 -7.59
C GLU A 150 -8.18 4.60 -7.96
N ILE A 151 -8.48 3.36 -7.57
CA ILE A 151 -9.82 2.78 -7.77
C ILE A 151 -10.89 3.57 -7.02
N TYR A 152 -10.61 3.96 -5.77
CA TYR A 152 -11.48 4.82 -4.96
C TYR A 152 -11.77 6.16 -5.67
N GLN A 153 -10.75 6.80 -6.23
CA GLN A 153 -10.91 8.05 -6.99
C GLN A 153 -11.76 7.84 -8.25
N LEU A 154 -11.55 6.75 -8.99
CA LEU A 154 -12.38 6.41 -10.14
C LEU A 154 -13.85 6.23 -9.73
N VAL A 155 -14.11 5.47 -8.66
CA VAL A 155 -15.47 5.30 -8.10
C VAL A 155 -16.09 6.65 -7.75
N GLN A 156 -15.33 7.55 -7.12
CA GLN A 156 -15.79 8.88 -6.76
C GLN A 156 -16.15 9.72 -7.97
N TRP A 157 -15.30 9.74 -9.01
CA TRP A 157 -15.57 10.52 -10.22
C TRP A 157 -16.76 9.99 -11.01
N SER A 158 -16.92 8.67 -11.08
CA SER A 158 -18.05 8.04 -11.79
C SER A 158 -19.41 8.34 -11.15
N GLN A 159 -19.47 8.75 -9.88
CA GLN A 159 -20.73 9.18 -9.24
C GLN A 159 -21.35 10.42 -9.90
N ALA A 160 -20.55 11.28 -10.54
CA ALA A 160 -21.07 12.48 -11.20
C ALA A 160 -22.00 12.12 -12.37
N ASP A 161 -21.59 11.12 -13.16
CA ASP A 161 -22.22 10.73 -14.42
C ASP A 161 -23.22 9.56 -14.28
N GLY A 162 -23.22 8.88 -13.14
CA GLY A 162 -24.10 7.72 -12.89
C GLY A 162 -25.57 8.09 -12.61
N SER A 163 -26.46 7.13 -12.82
CA SER A 163 -27.86 7.20 -12.35
C SER A 163 -27.97 7.16 -10.82
N ASN A 164 -29.13 7.49 -10.25
CA ASN A 164 -29.32 7.45 -8.79
C ASN A 164 -29.03 6.06 -8.17
N THR A 165 -29.35 4.99 -8.89
CA THR A 165 -29.05 3.61 -8.47
C THR A 165 -27.55 3.36 -8.46
N GLU A 166 -26.84 3.78 -9.50
CA GLU A 166 -25.37 3.70 -9.56
C GLU A 166 -24.73 4.51 -8.44
N LYS A 167 -25.17 5.76 -8.24
CA LYS A 167 -24.64 6.63 -7.18
C LYS A 167 -24.73 5.97 -5.82
N ARG A 168 -25.86 5.34 -5.49
CA ARG A 168 -26.03 4.63 -4.23
C ARG A 168 -25.04 3.47 -4.09
N LEU A 169 -24.92 2.63 -5.12
CA LEU A 169 -23.97 1.51 -5.14
C LEU A 169 -22.51 1.99 -5.02
N LEU A 170 -22.15 3.06 -5.74
CA LEU A 170 -20.81 3.62 -5.74
C LEU A 170 -20.48 4.32 -4.41
N ILE A 171 -21.47 4.89 -3.72
CA ILE A 171 -21.30 5.40 -2.34
C ILE A 171 -21.02 4.23 -1.38
N ASP A 172 -21.79 3.14 -1.49
CA ASP A 172 -21.56 1.95 -0.66
C ASP A 172 -20.19 1.33 -0.94
N LEU A 173 -19.78 1.20 -2.20
CA LEU A 173 -18.46 0.70 -2.57
C LEU A 173 -17.36 1.64 -2.06
N ARG A 174 -17.51 2.96 -2.25
CA ARG A 174 -16.55 3.95 -1.76
C ARG A 174 -16.36 3.83 -0.25
N THR A 175 -17.46 3.69 0.50
CA THR A 175 -17.43 3.53 1.96
C THR A 175 -16.70 2.26 2.37
N TYR A 176 -16.90 1.17 1.62
CA TYR A 176 -16.15 -0.07 1.83
C TYR A 176 -14.65 0.07 1.53
N LEU A 177 -14.30 0.60 0.35
CA LEU A 177 -12.91 0.85 -0.03
C LEU A 177 -12.20 1.80 0.93
N GLU A 178 -12.90 2.81 1.47
CA GLU A 178 -12.37 3.70 2.49
C GLU A 178 -11.94 2.92 3.72
N THR A 179 -12.71 1.92 4.17
CA THR A 179 -12.29 1.08 5.30
C THR A 179 -11.07 0.22 4.99
N LEU A 180 -10.83 -0.14 3.73
CA LEU A 180 -9.62 -0.88 3.33
C LEU A 180 -8.40 0.04 3.29
N ILE A 181 -8.54 1.22 2.68
CA ILE A 181 -7.49 2.25 2.61
C ILE A 181 -7.12 2.73 4.03
N THR A 182 -8.13 2.90 4.89
CA THR A 182 -7.96 3.33 6.29
C THR A 182 -7.62 2.15 7.23
N MET A 183 -7.68 0.90 6.76
CA MET A 183 -7.17 -0.28 7.50
C MET A 183 -5.65 -0.45 7.41
N GLN A 184 -4.94 0.51 6.79
CA GLN A 184 -3.63 0.91 7.29
C GLN A 184 -3.87 1.65 8.62
N ASP A 185 -3.82 1.07 9.82
CA ASP A 185 -2.95 0.03 10.31
C ASP A 185 -3.40 -0.20 11.77
N LYS A 186 -3.79 -1.41 12.20
CA LYS A 186 -4.00 -1.64 13.65
C LYS A 186 -2.68 -1.57 14.44
N THR A 187 -1.56 -1.54 13.73
CA THR A 187 -0.24 -1.18 14.20
C THR A 187 0.08 0.30 13.93
N SER A 188 -0.95 1.14 13.74
CA SER A 188 -0.82 2.60 13.59
C SER A 188 -0.08 3.23 14.75
N ASN A 189 -0.08 2.59 15.93
CA ASN A 189 0.71 3.02 17.07
C ASN A 189 2.13 2.43 17.11
N LEU A 190 2.58 1.57 16.19
CA LEU A 190 3.96 1.10 16.18
C LEU A 190 4.91 2.22 15.78
N VAL A 191 5.98 2.30 16.56
CA VAL A 191 7.07 3.25 16.39
C VAL A 191 8.28 2.48 15.93
N TRP A 192 8.81 2.84 14.76
CA TRP A 192 10.08 2.31 14.28
C TRP A 192 11.24 3.05 14.95
N VAL A 193 11.97 2.35 15.82
CA VAL A 193 13.05 2.94 16.61
C VAL A 193 14.38 2.72 15.89
N VAL A 194 15.00 3.83 15.48
CA VAL A 194 16.24 3.88 14.69
C VAL A 194 17.39 4.46 15.53
N SER A 195 18.54 3.80 15.46
CA SER A 195 19.78 4.34 16.02
C SER A 195 20.43 5.34 15.08
N LEU A 196 20.66 6.58 15.52
CA LEU A 196 21.40 7.58 14.75
C LEU A 196 22.87 7.61 15.19
N GLY A 197 23.77 7.39 14.24
CA GLY A 197 25.20 7.61 14.42
C GLY A 197 25.60 9.06 14.15
N GLU A 198 26.89 9.37 14.32
CA GLU A 198 27.49 10.64 13.90
C GLU A 198 27.94 10.63 12.42
N GLY A 199 27.65 9.54 11.70
CA GLY A 199 27.95 9.41 10.28
C GLY A 199 27.16 10.39 9.41
N HIS A 200 27.67 10.58 8.20
CA HIS A 200 27.08 11.43 7.18
C HIS A 200 26.40 10.60 6.10
N ALA A 201 25.36 11.15 5.49
CA ALA A 201 24.89 10.64 4.21
C ALA A 201 25.93 11.01 3.15
N SER A 202 26.19 10.14 2.18
CA SER A 202 27.21 10.37 1.14
C SER A 202 26.96 11.62 0.30
N PHE A 203 25.73 12.12 0.31
CA PHE A 203 25.25 13.27 -0.46
C PHE A 203 24.90 14.49 0.42
N SER A 204 25.35 14.51 1.69
CA SER A 204 25.09 15.63 2.60
C SER A 204 26.26 15.87 3.53
N SER A 205 26.62 17.15 3.70
CA SER A 205 27.59 17.56 4.72
C SER A 205 27.05 17.47 6.15
N LEU A 206 25.73 17.34 6.33
CA LEU A 206 25.10 17.19 7.63
C LEU A 206 25.15 15.73 8.09
N ASN A 207 25.35 15.50 9.38
CA ASN A 207 25.21 14.15 9.93
C ASN A 207 23.72 13.80 10.11
N PHE A 208 23.41 12.51 10.29
CA PHE A 208 22.02 12.06 10.41
C PHE A 208 21.24 12.73 11.56
N ARG A 209 21.90 13.05 12.69
CA ARG A 209 21.26 13.75 13.82
C ARG A 209 20.85 15.16 13.41
N GLN A 210 21.74 15.89 12.75
CA GLN A 210 21.49 17.24 12.25
C GLN A 210 20.39 17.27 11.20
N ILE A 211 20.34 16.29 10.29
CA ILE A 211 19.28 16.20 9.29
C ILE A 211 17.91 16.05 9.96
N VAL A 212 17.79 15.16 10.95
CA VAL A 212 16.54 14.97 11.71
C VAL A 212 16.18 16.23 12.51
N GLU A 213 17.15 16.85 13.19
CA GLU A 213 16.91 17.99 14.06
C GLU A 213 16.59 19.27 13.28
N GLN A 214 17.38 19.59 12.26
CA GLN A 214 17.35 20.86 11.53
C GLN A 214 16.42 20.81 10.32
N LYS A 215 16.42 19.70 9.59
CA LYS A 215 15.62 19.57 8.36
C LYS A 215 14.32 18.82 8.57
N LYS A 216 14.15 18.11 9.70
CA LYS A 216 12.99 17.25 9.98
C LYS A 216 12.81 16.20 8.89
N LEU A 217 13.93 15.63 8.44
CA LEU A 217 13.97 14.56 7.45
C LEU A 217 14.65 13.33 8.02
N TYR A 218 14.21 12.15 7.59
CA TYR A 218 14.99 10.93 7.73
C TYR A 218 14.83 10.10 6.46
N PHE A 219 15.90 9.43 6.05
CA PHE A 219 15.89 8.61 4.85
C PHE A 219 16.72 7.35 5.02
N HIS A 220 16.39 6.34 4.21
CA HIS A 220 17.15 5.09 4.14
C HIS A 220 16.95 4.44 2.76
N PRO A 221 17.91 3.60 2.32
CA PRO A 221 17.75 2.87 1.06
C PRO A 221 16.57 1.91 1.16
N ILE A 222 15.88 1.70 0.04
CA ILE A 222 14.76 0.78 -0.01
C ILE A 222 15.28 -0.63 -0.31
N GLY A 223 14.95 -1.57 0.57
CA GLY A 223 15.44 -2.95 0.54
C GLY A 223 16.47 -3.29 1.63
N GLY A 224 17.06 -4.48 1.54
CA GLY A 224 17.97 -4.99 2.57
C GLY A 224 17.28 -5.24 3.91
N SER A 225 17.92 -4.83 5.01
CA SER A 225 17.40 -4.97 6.38
C SER A 225 16.56 -3.78 6.85
N TYR A 226 16.15 -2.91 5.94
CA TYR A 226 15.30 -1.76 6.22
C TYR A 226 13.82 -2.10 6.05
N ARG A 227 12.96 -1.22 6.59
CA ARG A 227 11.51 -1.36 6.43
C ARG A 227 11.12 -1.28 4.95
N LYS A 228 10.17 -2.13 4.57
CA LYS A 228 9.53 -2.12 3.24
C LYS A 228 8.38 -1.12 3.17
N GLU A 229 7.76 -0.85 4.31
CA GLU A 229 6.61 0.03 4.46
C GLU A 229 6.98 1.24 5.33
N PRO A 230 6.63 2.47 4.91
CA PRO A 230 6.75 3.67 5.74
C PRO A 230 6.05 3.49 7.09
N PRO A 231 6.73 3.78 8.21
CA PRO A 231 6.10 3.73 9.51
C PRO A 231 5.23 4.99 9.75
N ASN A 232 4.16 4.87 10.54
CA ASN A 232 3.38 6.03 10.99
C ASN A 232 4.17 6.88 12.01
N TYR A 233 4.96 6.22 12.86
CA TYR A 233 5.82 6.88 13.83
C TYR A 233 7.25 6.36 13.70
N ILE A 234 8.20 7.28 13.78
CA ILE A 234 9.63 6.97 13.83
C ILE A 234 10.23 7.59 15.09
N ALA A 235 11.08 6.83 15.76
CA ALA A 235 11.84 7.34 16.89
C ALA A 235 13.32 7.23 16.66
N PHE A 236 14.05 8.20 17.21
CA PHE A 236 15.49 8.26 17.12
C PHE A 236 16.10 8.05 18.48
N ARG A 237 17.06 7.14 18.54
CA ARG A 237 17.89 6.89 19.71
C ARG A 237 19.35 7.16 19.39
N PHE A 238 20.03 7.77 20.36
CA PHE A 238 21.47 7.95 20.36
C PHE A 238 21.92 8.26 21.79
N ASP A 239 23.20 8.10 22.07
CA ASP A 239 23.79 8.27 23.41
C ASP A 239 23.11 7.39 24.48
N GLY A 240 22.75 6.17 24.09
CA GLY A 240 22.19 5.15 24.99
C GLY A 240 20.72 5.34 25.37
N LYS A 241 20.00 6.30 24.77
CA LYS A 241 18.61 6.62 25.10
C LYS A 241 17.80 7.05 23.88
N LEU A 242 16.48 7.01 24.03
CA LEU A 242 15.50 7.63 23.15
C LEU A 242 15.64 9.16 23.24
N GLN A 243 15.57 9.83 22.09
CA GLN A 243 15.81 11.28 21.98
C GLN A 243 14.56 12.00 21.49
N ALA A 244 13.92 11.45 20.45
CA ALA A 244 12.68 12.00 19.94
C ALA A 244 11.83 10.91 19.29
N VAL A 245 10.51 11.08 19.37
CA VAL A 245 9.54 10.33 18.59
C VAL A 245 8.82 11.33 17.68
N HIS A 246 8.65 10.98 16.42
CA HIS A 246 8.01 11.82 15.41
C HIS A 246 6.88 11.03 14.74
N HIS A 247 5.79 11.73 14.47
CA HIS A 247 4.85 11.29 13.44
C HIS A 247 5.49 11.51 12.06
N VAL A 248 5.26 10.59 11.13
CA VAL A 248 5.64 10.75 9.72
C VAL A 248 4.50 11.47 9.00
N ASP A 249 4.69 12.76 8.72
CA ASP A 249 3.65 13.59 8.09
C ASP A 249 3.44 13.22 6.62
N SER A 250 4.52 12.85 5.94
CA SER A 250 4.48 12.32 4.59
C SER A 250 5.77 11.56 4.26
N PHE A 251 5.72 10.76 3.20
CA PHE A 251 6.89 10.07 2.66
C PHE A 251 6.95 10.21 1.15
N GLU A 252 8.15 10.12 0.62
CA GLU A 252 8.46 10.17 -0.81
C GLU A 252 9.49 9.09 -1.14
N VAL A 253 9.53 8.66 -2.40
CA VAL A 253 10.62 7.83 -2.92
C VAL A 253 11.47 8.68 -3.84
N PHE A 254 12.78 8.64 -3.66
CA PHE A 254 13.69 9.44 -4.46
C PHE A 254 14.94 8.67 -4.87
N LYS A 255 15.51 9.07 -6.01
CA LYS A 255 16.86 8.65 -6.43
C LYS A 255 17.85 9.80 -6.46
N ASN A 256 17.39 11.03 -6.60
CA ASN A 256 18.25 12.20 -6.59
C ASN A 256 17.96 13.07 -5.34
N PRO A 257 18.89 13.17 -4.37
CA PRO A 257 18.71 13.91 -3.13
C PRO A 257 18.37 15.39 -3.31
N SER A 258 18.88 16.04 -4.36
CA SER A 258 18.65 17.46 -4.63
C SER A 258 17.18 17.80 -4.88
N GLN A 259 16.38 16.80 -5.30
CA GLN A 259 14.93 16.94 -5.47
C GLN A 259 14.18 17.07 -4.14
N ILE A 260 14.79 16.62 -3.04
CA ILE A 260 14.18 16.58 -1.70
C ILE A 260 14.57 17.83 -0.90
N ASP A 261 15.85 18.17 -0.93
CA ASP A 261 16.38 19.39 -0.34
C ASP A 261 17.50 19.92 -1.25
N PRO A 262 17.39 21.15 -1.78
CA PRO A 262 18.42 21.74 -2.66
C PRO A 262 19.82 21.87 -2.03
N SER A 263 19.95 21.70 -0.71
CA SER A 263 21.25 21.67 -0.03
C SER A 263 21.93 20.30 -0.05
N PHE A 264 21.28 19.26 -0.59
CA PHE A 264 21.91 17.97 -0.85
C PHE A 264 22.54 17.92 -2.23
N ASP A 265 23.51 17.03 -2.39
CA ASP A 265 24.24 16.88 -3.64
C ASP A 265 23.30 16.44 -4.79
N ASP A 266 23.50 17.04 -5.95
CA ASP A 266 22.79 16.69 -7.18
C ASP A 266 23.43 15.46 -7.82
N THR A 267 23.06 14.28 -7.33
CA THR A 267 23.64 13.01 -7.76
C THR A 267 22.60 11.91 -7.72
N GLU A 268 22.54 11.08 -8.75
CA GLU A 268 21.65 9.93 -8.78
C GLU A 268 22.23 8.77 -7.96
N LEU A 269 21.48 8.31 -6.97
CA LEU A 269 21.84 7.20 -6.09
C LEU A 269 21.62 5.86 -6.79
N GLU A 270 22.49 4.88 -6.49
CA GLU A 270 22.46 3.54 -7.08
C GLU A 270 21.13 2.80 -6.85
N CYS A 271 20.47 3.07 -5.71
CA CYS A 271 19.17 2.52 -5.35
C CYS A 271 18.23 3.64 -4.89
N PRO A 272 16.91 3.45 -5.02
CA PRO A 272 15.92 4.38 -4.49
C PRO A 272 15.93 4.40 -2.95
N TYR A 273 15.63 5.56 -2.37
CA TYR A 273 15.53 5.80 -0.94
C TYR A 273 14.11 6.21 -0.57
N PHE A 274 13.68 5.81 0.62
CA PHE A 274 12.57 6.49 1.28
C PHE A 274 13.10 7.76 1.90
N VAL A 275 12.33 8.84 1.81
CA VAL A 275 12.46 9.98 2.70
C VAL A 275 11.14 10.22 3.42
N TYR A 276 11.25 10.51 4.72
CA TYR A 276 10.15 10.84 5.61
C TYR A 276 10.25 12.30 6.02
N ARG A 277 9.15 13.04 5.87
CA ARG A 277 8.98 14.37 6.45
C ARG A 277 8.40 14.21 7.84
N LEU A 278 9.16 14.68 8.83
CA LEU A 278 8.90 14.42 10.23
C LEU A 278 8.08 15.56 10.83
N GLY A 279 6.98 15.20 11.48
CA GLY A 279 6.18 16.12 12.26
C GLY A 279 6.91 16.62 13.51
N ARG A 280 6.21 17.41 14.33
CA ARG A 280 6.76 17.90 15.59
C ARG A 280 7.12 16.72 16.51
N PRO A 281 8.22 16.83 17.27
CA PRO A 281 8.59 15.78 18.22
C PRO A 281 7.49 15.64 19.28
N ILE A 282 7.11 14.40 19.56
CA ILE A 282 6.22 14.05 20.66
C ILE A 282 7.03 14.17 21.96
N PRO A 283 6.56 14.96 22.95
CA PRO A 283 7.25 15.08 24.22
C PRO A 283 7.38 13.73 24.93
N SER A 284 8.59 13.40 25.38
CA SER A 284 8.85 12.23 26.20
C SER A 284 9.92 12.52 27.25
N THR A 285 9.91 11.74 28.33
CA THR A 285 11.04 11.70 29.25
C THR A 285 12.19 10.90 28.61
N PRO A 286 13.44 11.12 29.04
CA PRO A 286 14.55 10.31 28.57
C PRO A 286 14.34 8.82 28.89
N ILE A 287 14.21 7.97 27.87
CA ILE A 287 14.00 6.53 28.00
C ILE A 287 15.28 5.79 27.59
N PRO A 288 16.01 5.14 28.52
CA PRO A 288 17.19 4.35 28.20
C PRO A 288 16.92 3.17 27.26
N ASN A 289 17.95 2.73 26.55
CA ASN A 289 17.89 1.57 25.65
C ASN A 289 17.48 0.25 26.34
N GLY A 290 18.03 -0.02 27.53
CA GLY A 290 17.93 -1.32 28.19
C GLY A 290 18.82 -2.40 27.56
N HIS A 291 18.77 -3.62 28.11
CA HIS A 291 19.73 -4.68 27.84
C HIS A 291 19.60 -5.37 26.47
N LYS A 292 18.43 -5.34 25.82
CA LYS A 292 18.18 -5.97 24.51
C LYS A 292 18.53 -5.07 23.33
N ILE A 293 18.66 -3.77 23.57
CA ILE A 293 18.90 -2.77 22.52
C ILE A 293 20.40 -2.50 22.42
N VAL A 294 21.06 -3.31 21.60
CA VAL A 294 22.51 -3.23 21.35
C VAL A 294 22.81 -2.58 20.01
N MET A 295 23.94 -1.87 19.95
CA MET A 295 24.52 -1.33 18.71
C MET A 295 23.50 -0.56 17.84
N ALA A 296 23.46 -0.85 16.55
CA ALA A 296 22.58 -0.22 15.55
C ALA A 296 21.24 -0.96 15.35
N ASN A 297 20.86 -1.86 16.28
CA ASN A 297 19.62 -2.61 16.14
C ASN A 297 18.40 -1.69 16.03
N ARG A 298 17.61 -1.91 14.98
CA ARG A 298 16.31 -1.26 14.79
C ARG A 298 15.24 -2.15 15.37
N VAL A 299 14.31 -1.57 16.11
CA VAL A 299 13.24 -2.29 16.78
C VAL A 299 11.90 -1.58 16.60
N GLU A 300 10.83 -2.27 16.95
CA GLU A 300 9.47 -1.77 16.81
C GLU A 300 8.76 -1.91 18.14
N CYS A 301 8.25 -0.79 18.65
CA CYS A 301 7.54 -0.73 19.92
C CYS A 301 6.22 0.02 19.71
N MET A 302 5.15 -0.41 20.35
CA MET A 302 3.91 0.37 20.40
C MET A 302 4.16 1.70 21.12
N LEU A 303 3.62 2.80 20.61
CA LEU A 303 3.89 4.17 21.04
C LEU A 303 3.59 4.36 22.54
N ASP A 304 2.46 3.83 23.01
CA ASP A 304 2.09 3.90 24.41
C ASP A 304 3.08 3.10 25.28
N THR A 305 3.47 1.89 24.87
CA THR A 305 4.48 1.11 25.60
C THR A 305 5.83 1.80 25.62
N LEU A 306 6.24 2.41 24.49
CA LEU A 306 7.52 3.10 24.37
C LEU A 306 7.57 4.32 25.30
N LEU A 307 6.48 5.08 25.39
CA LEU A 307 6.41 6.30 26.19
C LEU A 307 6.14 6.06 27.69
N THR A 308 5.69 4.86 28.07
CA THR A 308 5.37 4.51 29.47
C THR A 308 6.37 3.55 30.11
N SER A 309 7.20 2.87 29.34
CA SER A 309 8.18 1.91 29.86
C SER A 309 9.45 2.59 30.38
N SER A 310 10.11 1.93 31.33
CA SER A 310 11.40 2.36 31.89
C SER A 310 12.54 2.27 30.88
N THR A 311 12.51 1.30 29.96
CA THR A 311 13.49 1.17 28.89
C THR A 311 12.85 0.77 27.56
N ILE A 312 13.56 1.00 26.45
CA ILE A 312 13.13 0.53 25.11
C ILE A 312 13.05 -1.01 25.08
N SER A 313 13.91 -1.70 25.83
CA SER A 313 13.87 -3.17 25.96
C SER A 313 12.56 -3.66 26.58
N ASP A 314 12.09 -2.99 27.64
CA ASP A 314 10.84 -3.35 28.30
C ASP A 314 9.63 -3.07 27.38
N ALA A 315 9.66 -1.93 26.67
CA ALA A 315 8.64 -1.60 25.68
C ALA A 315 8.56 -2.64 24.55
N LEU A 316 9.71 -3.16 24.11
CA LEU A 316 9.77 -4.19 23.07
C LEU A 316 9.14 -5.51 23.55
N ASP A 317 9.36 -5.89 24.80
CA ASP A 317 8.78 -7.11 25.36
C ASP A 317 7.25 -6.99 25.50
N LEU A 318 6.75 -5.89 26.07
CA LEU A 318 5.31 -5.62 26.17
C LEU A 318 4.64 -5.55 24.80
N THR A 319 5.33 -4.98 23.80
CA THR A 319 4.82 -4.94 22.42
C THR A 319 4.66 -6.34 21.86
N LYS A 320 5.64 -7.23 22.05
CA LYS A 320 5.56 -8.62 21.58
C LYS A 320 4.44 -9.40 22.24
N GLU A 321 4.28 -9.26 23.56
CA GLU A 321 3.19 -9.91 24.31
C GLU A 321 1.81 -9.49 23.77
N ARG A 322 1.62 -8.18 23.51
CA ARG A 322 0.36 -7.68 22.95
C ARG A 322 0.12 -8.18 21.53
N LEU A 323 1.13 -8.15 20.67
CA LEU A 323 1.00 -8.66 19.29
C LEU A 323 0.66 -10.14 19.28
N GLN A 324 1.24 -10.93 20.18
CA GLN A 324 0.88 -12.35 20.33
C GLN A 324 -0.58 -12.51 20.76
N SER A 325 -1.04 -11.74 21.77
CA SER A 325 -2.44 -11.81 22.22
C SER A 325 -3.46 -11.42 21.14
N LEU A 326 -3.10 -10.49 20.25
CA LEU A 326 -3.94 -10.05 19.12
C LEU A 326 -3.98 -11.07 17.97
N ALA A 327 -2.94 -11.89 17.83
CA ALA A 327 -2.89 -12.96 16.83
C ALA A 327 -3.69 -14.20 17.27
N GLU A 328 -3.90 -14.37 18.58
CA GLU A 328 -4.66 -15.47 19.19
C GLU A 328 -6.17 -15.16 19.32
N SER A 329 -6.61 -13.93 19.02
CA SER A 329 -8.00 -13.44 19.14
C SER A 329 -8.73 -13.34 17.80
#